data_AF-A0A078KTZ1-F1
#
_entry.id   AF-A0A078KTZ1-F1
#
_cell.length_a   1.000
_cell.length_b   1.000
_cell.length_c   1.000
_cell.angle_alpha   90.00
_cell.angle_beta   90.00
_cell.angle_gamma   90.00
#
_symmetry.space_group_name_H-M   'P 1'
#
loop_
_entity.id
_entity.type
_entity.pdbx_description
1 polymer ?
#
loop_
_entity_poly.entity_id
_entity_poly.type
_entity_poly.pdbx_seq_one_letter_code
_entity_poly.pdbx_strand_id
1 'polypeptide(L)'
;MRRLIQISNNRLDVLGEAIGSRMNTFLPIFSITLAENTATLALNSSSEGYYQIPKDKSVKDQSLYLISCLTRCEEDKENDMHTVINEFFDGKFTDKIAIKFFNREGFSSENSEPQNKQQMVFS
;
A
#
# COMPACT_ATOMS: atom_id res chain seq x y z
N MET A 1 -4.37 8.68 8.66
CA MET A 1 -3.11 8.36 7.99
C MET A 1 -3.43 7.51 6.79
N ARG A 2 -3.28 8.13 5.62
CA ARG A 2 -3.41 7.48 4.32
C ARG A 2 -2.14 6.69 4.00
N ARG A 3 -2.29 5.69 3.15
CA ARG A 3 -1.19 4.91 2.58
C ARG A 3 -1.27 5.01 1.08
N LEU A 4 -0.13 4.88 0.44
CA LEU A 4 0.01 4.94 -1.00
C LEU A 4 0.79 3.71 -1.44
N ILE A 5 0.26 2.99 -2.43
CA ILE A 5 1.03 1.99 -3.16
C ILE A 5 1.29 2.55 -4.55
N GLN A 6 2.56 2.63 -4.91
CA GLN A 6 3.01 2.98 -6.25
C GLN A 6 3.63 1.73 -6.88
N ILE A 7 3.22 1.42 -8.10
CA ILE A 7 3.75 0.31 -8.89
C ILE A 7 4.35 0.88 -10.15
N SER A 8 5.59 0.50 -10.44
CA SER A 8 6.30 0.84 -11.67
C SER A 8 7.02 -0.40 -12.17
N ASN A 9 6.49 -1.03 -13.22
CA ASN A 9 7.02 -2.25 -13.81
C ASN A 9 7.18 -3.37 -12.77
N ASN A 10 8.41 -3.73 -12.45
CA ASN A 10 8.79 -4.80 -11.53
C ASN A 10 9.03 -4.31 -10.10
N ARG A 11 8.67 -3.07 -9.77
CA ARG A 11 8.84 -2.48 -8.44
C ARG A 11 7.50 -2.00 -7.88
N LEU A 12 7.27 -2.30 -6.61
CA LEU A 12 6.15 -1.81 -5.81
C LEU A 12 6.70 -1.10 -4.58
N ASP A 13 6.31 0.16 -4.38
CA ASP A 13 6.66 0.98 -3.23
C ASP A 13 5.40 1.22 -2.37
N VAL A 14 5.52 1.00 -1.06
CA VAL A 14 4.48 1.32 -0.07
C VAL A 14 4.92 2.53 0.74
N LEU A 15 4.08 3.56 0.78
CA LEU A 15 4.35 4.83 1.45
C LEU A 15 3.24 5.15 2.46
N GLY A 16 3.60 5.85 3.54
CA GLY A 16 2.70 6.33 4.57
C GLY A 16 2.63 7.86 4.59
N GLU A 17 1.45 8.40 4.82
CA GLU A 17 1.25 9.84 5.01
C GLU A 17 1.98 10.35 6.25
N ALA A 18 2.84 11.36 6.09
CA ALA A 18 3.53 12.02 7.19
C ALA A 18 2.53 12.77 8.08
N ILE A 19 2.62 12.60 9.41
CA ILE A 19 1.82 13.37 10.36
C ILE A 19 2.46 14.76 10.54
N GLY A 20 1.65 15.81 10.42
CA GLY A 20 2.06 17.18 10.77
C GLY A 20 2.61 18.01 9.62
N SER A 21 2.67 17.48 8.39
CA SER A 21 2.97 18.29 7.20
C SER A 21 1.72 19.01 6.70
N ARG A 22 1.85 20.31 6.38
CA ARG A 22 0.79 21.08 5.70
C ARG A 22 0.56 20.63 4.25
N MET A 23 1.53 19.90 3.68
CA MET A 23 1.44 19.24 2.39
C MET A 23 1.13 17.76 2.58
N ASN A 24 0.45 17.15 1.61
CA ASN A 24 0.18 15.70 1.56
C ASN A 24 1.48 14.93 1.25
N THR A 25 2.42 14.92 2.19
CA THR A 25 3.72 14.26 2.04
C THR A 25 3.58 12.78 2.38
N PHE A 26 4.06 11.92 1.48
CA PHE A 26 4.14 10.48 1.69
C PHE A 26 5.61 10.07 1.86
N LEU A 27 5.89 9.31 2.92
CA LEU A 27 7.22 8.79 3.21
C LEU A 27 7.27 7.30 2.87
N PRO A 28 8.32 6.83 2.20
CA PRO A 28 8.49 5.42 1.88
C PRO A 28 8.61 4.57 3.15
N ILE A 29 7.91 3.44 3.16
CA ILE A 29 7.94 2.46 4.24
C ILE A 29 8.78 1.26 3.80
N PHE A 30 8.41 0.65 2.68
CA PHE A 30 9.13 -0.47 2.10
C PHE A 30 8.91 -0.56 0.60
N SER A 31 9.76 -1.33 -0.07
CA SER A 31 9.68 -1.59 -1.50
C SER A 31 9.89 -3.08 -1.80
N ILE A 32 9.15 -3.60 -2.76
CA ILE A 32 9.32 -4.93 -3.33
C ILE A 32 9.85 -4.77 -4.75
N THR A 33 10.91 -5.50 -5.11
CA THR A 33 11.38 -5.58 -6.51
C THR A 33 11.41 -7.03 -6.96
N LEU A 34 10.78 -7.30 -8.10
CA LEU A 34 10.79 -8.59 -8.78
C LEU A 34 11.85 -8.60 -9.87
N ALA A 35 12.62 -9.67 -9.97
CA ALA A 35 13.49 -10.01 -11.08
C ALA A 35 13.17 -11.44 -11.52
N GLU A 36 13.67 -11.87 -12.68
CA GLU A 36 13.24 -13.09 -13.40
C GLU A 36 12.92 -14.30 -12.51
N ASN A 37 13.72 -14.57 -11.48
CA ASN A 37 13.49 -15.66 -10.52
C ASN A 37 13.66 -15.25 -9.06
N THR A 38 13.69 -13.95 -8.76
CA THR A 38 13.95 -13.49 -7.38
C THR A 38 13.05 -12.32 -7.02
N ALA A 39 12.62 -12.29 -5.76
CA ALA A 39 11.95 -11.14 -5.17
C ALA A 39 12.83 -10.58 -4.06
N THR A 40 12.86 -9.26 -3.94
CA THR A 40 13.60 -8.56 -2.89
C THR A 40 12.66 -7.62 -2.16
N LEU A 41 12.77 -7.58 -0.83
CA LEU A 41 12.07 -6.66 0.05
C LEU A 41 13.10 -5.76 0.72
N ALA A 42 12.92 -4.45 0.60
CA ALA A 42 13.75 -3.45 1.26
C ALA A 42 12.88 -2.55 2.13
N LEU A 43 13.19 -2.46 3.41
CA LEU A 43 12.63 -1.42 4.28
C LEU A 43 13.31 -0.09 3.97
N ASN A 44 12.56 1.00 4.11
CA ASN A 44 13.19 2.31 4.16
C ASN A 44 13.91 2.49 5.51
N SER A 45 15.04 3.19 5.53
CA SER A 45 15.80 3.55 6.74
C SER A 45 14.94 4.11 7.89
N SER A 46 13.90 4.88 7.60
CA SER A 46 13.00 5.44 8.63
C SER A 46 12.03 4.41 9.22
N SER A 47 11.94 3.23 8.60
CA SER A 47 11.08 2.12 9.01
C SER A 47 11.90 0.94 9.56
N GLU A 48 13.23 0.98 9.44
CA GLU A 48 14.12 -0.01 10.04
C GLU A 48 14.00 0.00 11.56
N GLY A 49 13.93 -1.19 12.17
CA GLY A 49 13.81 -1.35 13.63
C GLY A 49 12.39 -1.26 14.19
N TYR A 50 11.39 -0.85 13.39
CA TYR A 50 9.99 -0.80 13.83
C TYR A 50 9.21 -2.10 13.57
N TYR A 51 9.69 -2.93 12.64
CA TYR A 51 9.02 -4.18 12.24
C TYR A 51 9.93 -5.38 12.46
N GLN A 52 9.39 -6.44 13.08
CA GLN A 52 10.06 -7.73 13.20
C GLN A 52 9.64 -8.63 12.04
N ILE A 53 10.38 -8.54 10.92
CA ILE A 53 10.04 -9.31 9.72
C ILE A 53 10.49 -10.77 9.88
N PRO A 54 9.62 -11.75 9.65
CA PRO A 54 9.98 -13.17 9.72
C PRO A 54 10.92 -13.53 8.56
N LYS A 55 12.19 -13.76 8.87
CA LYS A 55 13.24 -13.99 7.86
C LYS A 55 13.17 -15.37 7.19
N ASP A 56 12.46 -16.30 7.80
CA ASP A 56 12.24 -17.68 7.33
C ASP A 56 11.13 -17.78 6.27
N LYS A 57 10.39 -16.70 6.03
CA LYS A 57 9.26 -16.65 5.11
C LYS A 57 9.66 -16.15 3.73
N SER A 58 8.83 -16.45 2.72
CA SER A 58 9.02 -15.91 1.37
C SER A 58 8.87 -14.39 1.38
N VAL A 59 9.46 -13.70 0.40
CA VAL A 59 9.33 -12.23 0.27
C VAL A 59 7.86 -11.81 0.10
N LYS A 60 7.03 -12.64 -0.54
CA LYS A 60 5.58 -12.42 -0.62
C LYS A 60 4.95 -12.41 0.77
N ASP A 61 5.20 -13.45 1.56
CA ASP A 61 4.64 -13.57 2.91
C ASP A 61 5.16 -12.47 3.85
N GLN A 62 6.44 -12.13 3.76
CA GLN A 62 7.04 -11.02 4.51
C GLN A 62 6.35 -9.69 4.16
N SER A 63 6.02 -9.47 2.89
CA SER A 63 5.33 -8.27 2.43
C SER A 63 3.89 -8.22 2.92
N LEU A 64 3.16 -9.34 2.88
CA LEU A 64 1.79 -9.44 3.40
C LEU A 64 1.77 -9.18 4.91
N TYR A 65 2.70 -9.77 5.67
CA TYR A 65 2.86 -9.52 7.10
C TYR A 65 3.07 -8.02 7.40
N LEU A 66 3.93 -7.35 6.62
CA LEU A 66 4.14 -5.90 6.76
C LEU A 66 2.86 -5.11 6.50
N ILE A 67 2.06 -5.50 5.50
CA ILE A 67 0.75 -4.88 5.27
C ILE A 67 -0.18 -5.09 6.46
N SER A 68 -0.28 -6.31 7.01
CA SER A 68 -1.11 -6.59 8.19
C SER A 68 -0.70 -5.71 9.38
N CYS A 69 0.61 -5.57 9.62
CA CYS A 69 1.16 -4.66 10.63
C CYS A 69 0.72 -3.21 10.38
N LEU A 70 0.79 -2.74 9.13
CA LEU A 70 0.42 -1.39 8.76
C LEU A 70 -1.07 -1.13 8.94
N THR A 71 -1.93 -2.07 8.56
CA THR A 71 -3.39 -1.90 8.59
C THR A 71 -4.02 -2.31 9.92
N ARG A 72 -3.23 -2.84 10.87
CA ARG A 72 -3.72 -3.46 12.11
C ARG A 72 -4.75 -4.56 11.83
N CYS A 73 -4.55 -5.27 10.73
CA CYS A 73 -5.31 -6.47 10.46
C CYS A 73 -4.67 -7.61 11.25
N GLU A 74 -5.50 -8.47 11.82
CA GLU A 74 -5.04 -9.79 12.25
C GLU A 74 -4.42 -10.49 11.03
N GLU A 75 -3.39 -11.31 11.24
CA GLU A 75 -2.65 -11.98 10.15
C GLU A 75 -3.57 -12.78 9.21
N ASP A 76 -4.73 -13.21 9.71
CA ASP A 76 -5.74 -13.97 8.96
C ASP A 76 -6.73 -13.11 8.15
N LYS A 77 -6.63 -11.77 8.21
CA LYS A 77 -7.59 -10.86 7.56
C LYS A 77 -6.99 -10.11 6.35
N GLU A 78 -7.38 -10.55 5.15
CA GLU A 78 -7.05 -9.89 3.88
C GLU A 78 -7.78 -8.54 3.73
N ASN A 79 -7.13 -7.55 3.10
CA ASN A 79 -7.71 -6.24 2.75
C ASN A 79 -7.23 -5.80 1.37
N ASP A 80 -7.73 -4.67 0.87
CA ASP A 80 -7.40 -4.17 -0.48
C ASP A 80 -5.89 -4.00 -0.72
N MET A 81 -5.10 -3.66 0.31
CA MET A 81 -3.64 -3.59 0.18
C MET A 81 -3.00 -4.97 0.02
N HIS A 82 -3.48 -5.99 0.74
CA HIS A 82 -3.01 -7.38 0.57
C HIS A 82 -3.34 -7.88 -0.84
N THR A 83 -4.54 -7.58 -1.34
CA THR A 83 -4.94 -7.89 -2.72
C THR A 83 -3.95 -7.30 -3.71
N VAL A 84 -3.58 -6.02 -3.57
CA VAL A 84 -2.62 -5.37 -4.47
C VAL A 84 -1.23 -6.02 -4.41
N ILE A 85 -0.76 -6.44 -3.23
CA ILE A 85 0.49 -7.20 -3.11
C ILE A 85 0.38 -8.54 -3.84
N ASN A 86 -0.70 -9.30 -3.64
CA ASN A 86 -0.93 -10.58 -4.32
C ASN A 86 -0.93 -10.40 -5.85
N GLU A 87 -1.68 -9.42 -6.35
CA GLU A 87 -1.76 -9.11 -7.78
C GLU A 87 -0.41 -8.68 -8.39
N PHE A 88 0.45 -8.03 -7.60
CA PHE A 88 1.80 -7.69 -8.01
C PHE A 88 2.69 -8.92 -8.16
N PHE A 89 2.65 -9.86 -7.22
CA PHE A 89 3.36 -11.14 -7.35
C PHE A 89 2.81 -12.03 -8.47
N ASP A 90 1.52 -11.92 -8.78
CA ASP A 90 0.88 -12.65 -9.88
C ASP A 90 1.13 -12.00 -11.26
N GLY A 91 1.92 -10.92 -11.33
CA GLY A 91 2.30 -10.26 -12.57
C GLY A 91 1.19 -9.44 -13.24
N LYS A 92 0.10 -9.12 -12.54
CA LYS A 92 -1.04 -8.38 -13.12
C LYS A 92 -0.70 -6.92 -13.48
N PHE A 93 0.38 -6.39 -12.92
CA PHE A 93 0.89 -5.04 -13.16
C PHE A 93 2.12 -4.95 -14.07
N THR A 94 2.50 -6.05 -14.74
CA THR A 94 3.60 -6.04 -15.70
C THR A 94 3.38 -4.93 -16.74
N ASP A 95 4.41 -4.11 -16.96
CA ASP A 95 4.42 -2.95 -17.86
C ASP A 95 3.37 -1.86 -17.56
N LYS A 96 2.90 -1.79 -16.31
CA LYS A 96 1.96 -0.75 -15.86
C LYS A 96 2.59 0.16 -14.82
N ILE A 97 2.19 1.42 -14.87
CA ILE A 97 2.35 2.37 -13.77
C ILE A 97 0.98 2.49 -13.10
N ALA A 98 0.92 2.21 -11.81
CA ALA A 98 -0.31 2.33 -11.02
C ALA A 98 -0.03 3.05 -9.71
N ILE A 99 -0.99 3.86 -9.27
CA ILE A 99 -0.94 4.58 -8.00
C ILE A 99 -2.29 4.36 -7.30
N LYS A 100 -2.26 3.81 -6.09
CA LYS A 100 -3.45 3.51 -5.29
C LYS A 100 -3.35 4.13 -3.90
N PHE A 101 -4.41 4.83 -3.48
CA PHE A 101 -4.52 5.44 -2.16
C PHE A 101 -5.42 4.61 -1.25
N PHE A 102 -5.01 4.43 0.01
CA PHE A 102 -5.74 3.66 1.00
C PHE A 102 -5.94 4.49 2.26
N ASN A 103 -7.15 4.45 2.81
CA ASN A 103 -7.46 5.09 4.09
C ASN A 103 -7.14 4.16 5.28
N ARG A 104 -7.33 4.65 6.51
CA ARG A 104 -6.83 4.02 7.73
C ARG A 104 -7.26 2.55 7.89
N GLU A 105 -8.43 2.19 7.37
CA GLU A 105 -9.04 0.86 7.45
C GLU A 105 -8.63 -0.11 6.32
N GLY A 106 -7.71 0.28 5.43
CA GLY A 106 -7.36 -0.51 4.25
C GLY A 106 -8.35 -0.37 3.10
N PHE A 107 -9.43 0.41 3.27
CA PHE A 107 -10.40 0.71 2.23
C PHE A 107 -9.84 1.71 1.21
N SER A 108 -9.84 1.33 -0.06
CA SER A 108 -9.64 2.21 -1.22
C SER A 108 -10.91 3.03 -1.46
N SER A 109 -10.82 4.36 -1.44
CA SER A 109 -11.92 5.21 -1.93
C SER A 109 -11.88 5.31 -3.46
N GLU A 110 -12.04 4.20 -4.17
CA GLU A 110 -12.50 4.23 -5.56
C GLU A 110 -14.04 4.30 -5.53
N ASN A 111 -14.57 5.49 -5.17
CA ASN A 111 -15.94 6.00 -5.41
C ASN A 111 -16.27 7.12 -4.41
N SER A 112 -15.77 8.32 -4.68
CA SER A 112 -16.55 9.51 -4.36
C SER A 112 -16.92 10.15 -5.69
N GLU A 113 -18.11 9.80 -6.18
CA GLU A 113 -18.84 10.63 -7.14
C GLU A 113 -18.73 12.11 -6.73
N PRO A 114 -18.71 13.07 -7.67
CA PRO A 114 -18.85 14.46 -7.31
C PRO A 114 -20.18 14.62 -6.56
N GLN A 115 -20.11 14.89 -5.25
CA GLN A 115 -21.26 15.30 -4.46
C GLN A 115 -21.70 16.68 -4.91
N ASN A 116 -22.42 16.76 -6.03
CA ASN A 116 -23.19 17.94 -6.36
C ASN A 116 -24.50 17.90 -5.55
N LYS A 117 -24.38 18.08 -4.24
CA LYS A 117 -25.52 18.45 -3.39
C LYS A 117 -25.68 19.97 -3.50
N GLN A 118 -26.35 20.43 -4.55
CA GLN A 118 -27.15 21.65 -4.46
C GLN A 118 -28.62 21.26 -4.50
N GLN A 119 -29.14 20.92 -3.33
CA GLN A 119 -30.54 21.15 -3.03
C GLN A 119 -30.64 22.57 -2.47
N MET A 120 -31.15 23.50 -3.25
CA MET A 120 -31.94 24.61 -2.72
C MET A 120 -33.25 24.65 -3.49
N VAL A 121 -34.26 24.04 -2.87
CA VAL A 121 -35.66 24.42 -3.05
C VAL A 121 -35.77 25.84 -2.49
N PHE A 122 -36.47 26.75 -3.17
CA PHE A 122 -37.57 27.55 -2.60
C PHE A 122 -38.20 28.44 -3.68
N SER A 123 -39.53 28.27 -3.75
CA SER A 123 -40.57 29.20 -4.24
C SER A 123 -40.74 29.37 -5.75
#